data_AF-H6WSM1-F1
#
_entry.id   AF-H6WSM1-F1
#
_cell.length_a   1.000
_cell.length_b   1.000
_cell.length_c   1.000
_cell.angle_alpha   90.00
_cell.angle_beta   90.00
_cell.angle_gamma   90.00
#
_symmetry.space_group_name_H-M   'P 1'
#
loop_
_entity.id
_entity.type
_entity.pdbx_description
1 polymer ?
#
loop_
_entity_poly.entity_id
_entity_poly.type
_entity_poly.pdbx_seq_one_letter_code
_entity_poly.pdbx_strand_id
1 'polypeptide(L)' 'MASYPLLVAPPEALLKPMSVPRQLLLGPGPSNLAPRVLAAGGQQMISHMHKDMYQIMEEI' A
#
# COMPACT_ATOMS: atom_id res chain seq x y z
N MET A 1 15.43 -20.61 15.85
CA MET A 1 14.59 -21.25 14.81
C MET A 1 13.58 -22.14 15.49
N ALA A 2 12.38 -22.29 14.91
CA ALA A 2 11.34 -23.12 15.50
C ALA A 2 11.77 -24.59 15.58
N SER A 3 11.34 -25.30 16.61
CA SER A 3 11.63 -26.71 16.87
C SER A 3 10.85 -27.68 15.97
N TYR A 4 9.91 -27.19 15.16
CA TYR A 4 9.04 -27.97 14.29
C TYR A 4 9.06 -27.44 12.85
N PRO A 5 8.91 -28.31 11.84
CA PRO A 5 8.90 -27.90 10.43
C PRO A 5 7.61 -27.15 10.08
N LEU A 6 7.71 -26.21 9.12
CA LEU A 6 6.54 -25.58 8.52
C LEU A 6 5.84 -26.57 7.58
N LEU A 7 4.54 -26.78 7.80
CA LEU A 7 3.72 -27.69 6.99
C LEU A 7 3.12 -27.02 5.73
N VAL A 8 3.20 -25.69 5.65
CA VAL A 8 2.65 -24.90 4.55
C VAL A 8 3.80 -24.43 3.67
N ALA A 9 3.79 -24.83 2.40
CA ALA A 9 4.76 -24.38 1.42
C ALA A 9 4.54 -22.89 1.07
N PRO A 10 5.60 -22.17 0.64
CA PRO A 10 5.47 -20.80 0.14
C PRO A 10 4.52 -20.75 -1.07
N PRO A 11 3.55 -19.82 -1.10
CA PRO A 11 2.62 -19.71 -2.23
C PRO A 11 3.34 -19.26 -3.51
N GLU A 12 3.30 -20.09 -4.56
CA GLU A 12 3.96 -19.80 -5.85
C GLU A 12 3.43 -18.52 -6.51
N ALA A 13 2.17 -18.15 -6.27
CA ALA A 13 1.56 -16.95 -6.82
C ALA A 13 2.25 -15.66 -6.37
N LEU A 14 2.80 -15.63 -5.15
CA LEU A 14 3.48 -14.46 -4.59
C LEU A 14 4.92 -14.31 -5.10
N LEU A 15 5.44 -15.32 -5.81
CA LEU A 15 6.75 -15.26 -6.46
C LEU A 15 6.70 -14.50 -7.80
N LYS A 16 5.49 -14.24 -8.32
CA LYS A 16 5.28 -13.47 -9.56
C LYS A 16 5.20 -11.97 -9.25
N PRO A 17 5.68 -11.09 -10.14
CA PRO A 17 5.51 -9.65 -9.98
C PRO A 17 4.03 -9.25 -9.88
N MET A 18 3.71 -8.32 -8.99
CA MET A 18 2.38 -7.73 -8.91
C MET A 18 2.13 -6.84 -10.13
N SER A 19 0.97 -7.00 -10.77
CA SER A 19 0.57 -6.21 -11.93
C SER A 19 -0.90 -5.83 -11.82
N VAL A 20 -1.21 -4.56 -12.09
CA VAL A 20 -2.57 -4.01 -12.07
C VAL A 20 -2.82 -3.33 -13.44
N PRO A 21 -3.94 -3.61 -14.13
CA PRO A 21 -4.23 -3.00 -15.41
C PRO A 21 -4.52 -1.51 -15.28
N ARG A 22 -4.11 -0.71 -16.28
CA ARG A 22 -4.48 0.70 -16.37
C ARG A 22 -5.89 0.82 -16.93
N GLN A 23 -6.81 1.34 -16.15
CA GLN A 23 -8.21 1.54 -16.53
C GLN A 23 -8.65 2.98 -16.26
N LEU A 24 -9.47 3.53 -17.14
CA LEU A 24 -10.17 4.79 -16.91
C LEU A 24 -11.49 4.48 -16.18
N LEU A 25 -11.59 4.90 -14.92
CA LEU A 25 -12.68 4.56 -14.02
C LEU A 25 -13.73 5.68 -14.03
N LEU A 26 -14.79 5.51 -14.84
CA LEU A 26 -15.90 6.46 -15.00
C LEU A 26 -17.21 5.98 -14.32
N GLY A 27 -17.12 4.99 -13.43
CA GLY A 27 -18.24 4.51 -12.62
C GLY A 27 -18.54 5.42 -11.42
N PRO A 28 -19.51 5.04 -10.56
CA PRO A 28 -19.88 5.82 -9.37
C PRO A 28 -18.79 5.86 -8.27
N GLY A 29 -17.67 5.15 -8.46
CA GLY A 29 -16.55 5.09 -7.54
C GLY A 29 -16.03 3.66 -7.36
N PRO A 30 -14.74 3.47 -7.03
CA PRO A 30 -13.69 4.48 -6.86
C PRO A 30 -13.21 5.11 -8.19
N SER A 31 -12.66 6.32 -8.13
CA SER A 31 -12.11 7.06 -9.28
C SER A 31 -10.60 6.89 -9.42
N ASN A 32 -10.04 7.29 -10.57
CA ASN A 32 -8.59 7.33 -10.75
C ASN A 32 -7.94 8.35 -9.81
N LEU A 33 -6.79 7.99 -9.23
CA LEU A 33 -6.04 8.85 -8.32
C LEU A 33 -5.38 10.02 -9.07
N ALA A 34 -5.42 11.21 -8.46
CA ALA A 34 -4.59 12.32 -8.91
C ALA A 34 -3.09 11.99 -8.78
N PRO A 35 -2.20 12.47 -9.66
CA PRO A 35 -0.77 12.14 -9.62
C PRO A 35 -0.10 12.39 -8.26
N ARG A 36 -0.51 13.46 -7.55
CA ARG A 36 0.00 13.80 -6.21
C ARG A 36 -0.35 12.75 -5.16
N VAL A 37 -1.58 12.21 -5.20
CA VAL A 37 -2.04 11.19 -4.25
C VAL A 37 -1.35 9.84 -4.54
N LEU A 38 -1.19 9.50 -5.82
CA LEU A 38 -0.44 8.30 -6.22
C LEU A 38 1.02 8.36 -5.72
N ALA A 39 1.68 9.52 -5.87
CA ALA A 39 3.04 9.71 -5.39
C ALA A 39 3.14 9.63 -3.85
N ALA A 40 2.15 10.16 -3.12
CA ALA A 40 2.11 10.09 -1.66
C ALA A 40 2.08 8.64 -1.12
N GLY A 41 1.39 7.73 -1.82
CA GLY A 41 1.34 6.32 -1.44
C GLY A 41 2.68 5.57 -1.51
N GLY A 42 3.69 6.13 -2.16
CA GLY A 42 5.05 5.60 -2.22
C GLY A 42 6.02 6.23 -1.20
N GLN A 43 5.55 7.13 -0.33
CA GLN A 43 6.41 7.75 0.68
C GLN A 43 6.75 6.80 1.83
N GLN A 44 7.86 7.08 2.50
CA GLN A 44 8.35 6.27 3.61
C GLN A 44 7.40 6.36 4.82
N MET A 45 7.22 5.24 5.49
CA MET A 45 6.47 5.19 6.75
C MET A 45 7.13 6.07 7.82
N ILE A 46 6.32 6.90 8.49
CA ILE A 46 6.69 7.64 9.70
C ILE A 46 5.88 7.15 10.89
N SER A 47 6.41 7.34 12.11
CA SER A 47 5.72 6.93 13.33
C SER A 47 4.41 7.72 13.49
N HIS A 48 3.34 7.02 13.82
CA HIS A 48 1.99 7.58 13.99
C HIS A 48 1.88 8.60 15.14
N MET A 49 2.85 8.66 16.06
CA MET A 49 2.91 9.68 17.13
C MET A 49 4.03 10.71 16.93
N HIS A 50 4.67 10.75 15.75
CA HIS A 50 5.65 11.78 15.44
C HIS A 50 4.95 13.14 15.26
N LYS A 51 5.64 14.24 15.61
CA LYS A 51 5.10 15.59 15.45
C LYS A 51 4.60 15.85 14.03
N ASP A 52 5.33 15.35 13.03
CA ASP A 52 4.96 15.50 11.61
C ASP A 52 3.61 14.82 11.29
N MET A 53 3.30 13.68 11.92
CA MET A 53 2.00 13.03 11.73
C MET A 53 0.86 13.89 12.31
N TYR A 54 1.06 14.51 13.48
CA TYR A 54 0.07 15.44 14.02
C TYR A 54 -0.10 16.68 13.14
N GLN A 55 0.99 17.18 12.55
CA GLN A 55 0.90 18.28 11.59
C GLN A 55 0.10 17.88 10.34
N ILE A 56 0.32 16.69 9.78
CA ILE A 56 -0.46 16.18 8.64
C ILE A 56 -1.95 16.08 9.01
N MET A 57 -2.29 15.65 10.23
CA MET A 57 -3.67 15.56 10.69
C MET A 57 -4.35 16.93 10.83
N GLU A 58 -3.59 17.97 11.20
CA GLU A 58 -4.10 19.34 11.32
C GLU A 58 -4.28 20.03 9.96
N GLU A 59 -3.48 19.65 8.95
CA GLU A 59 -3.54 20.22 7.60
C GLU A 59 -4.66 19.65 6.71
N ILE A 60 -5.39 18.61 7.17
CA ILE A 60 -6.51 17.95 6.48
C ILE A 60 -7.85 18.53 6.93
#